data_AF-A0A1W1I5G2-F1
#
_entry.id   AF-A0A1W1I5G2-F1
#
_cell.length_a   1.000
_cell.length_b   1.000
_cell.length_c   1.000
_cell.angle_alpha   90.00
_cell.angle_beta   90.00
_cell.angle_gamma   90.00
#
_symmetry.space_group_name_H-M   'P 1'
#
loop_
_entity.id
_entity.type
_entity.pdbx_description
1 polymer ?
#
loop_
_entity_poly.entity_id
_entity_poly.type
_entity_poly.pdbx_seq_one_letter_code
_entity_poly.pdbx_strand_id
1 'polypeptide(L)' 'MNNVSSSACSVQEARCECGQLIAKVLEKGLELKCKRCKRIVIIPFTAIVGWSDLSPKPIS' A
#
# COMPACT_ATOMS: atom_id res chain seq x y z
N MET A 1 -30.29 19.25 -1.61
CA MET A 1 -29.14 18.90 -0.75
C MET A 1 -29.16 17.40 -0.53
N ASN A 2 -28.32 16.61 -1.21
CA ASN A 2 -28.25 15.17 -0.97
C ASN A 2 -26.78 14.77 -0.79
N ASN A 3 -26.32 14.86 0.46
CA ASN A 3 -24.96 14.52 0.87
C ASN A 3 -24.88 13.00 1.05
N VAL A 4 -24.40 12.29 0.04
CA VAL A 4 -24.18 10.85 0.11
C VAL A 4 -22.98 10.61 1.02
N SER A 5 -23.27 10.28 2.28
CA SER A 5 -22.30 9.76 3.24
C SER A 5 -21.83 8.39 2.75
N SER A 6 -20.75 8.38 1.96
CA SER A 6 -20.05 7.17 1.57
C SER A 6 -19.36 6.57 2.79
N SER A 7 -19.87 5.42 3.22
CA SER A 7 -19.40 4.61 4.33
C SER A 7 -17.89 4.51 4.39
N ALA A 8 -17.35 4.77 5.58
CA ALA A 8 -15.94 4.69 5.93
C ALA A 8 -15.43 3.24 5.87
N CYS A 9 -15.23 2.72 4.65
CA CYS A 9 -14.17 1.76 4.45
C CYS A 9 -12.89 2.58 4.41
N SER A 10 -12.23 2.75 5.55
CA SER A 10 -10.89 3.32 5.63
C SER A 10 -9.89 2.34 5.00
N VAL A 11 -10.08 2.01 3.73
CA VAL A 11 -9.01 1.50 2.89
C VAL A 11 -7.99 2.62 2.89
N GLN A 12 -6.88 2.41 3.60
CA GLN A 12 -5.75 3.33 3.60
C GLN A 12 -5.09 3.27 2.22
N GLU A 13 -5.79 3.80 1.23
CA GLU A 13 -5.28 3.92 -0.13
C GLU A 13 -4.14 4.93 -0.08
N ALA A 14 -2.94 4.47 -0.43
CA ALA A 14 -1.80 5.35 -0.62
C ALA A 14 -1.99 6.13 -1.94
N ARG A 15 -2.79 7.19 -1.90
CA ARG A 15 -3.02 8.07 -3.06
C ARG A 15 -2.02 9.23 -3.06
N CYS A 16 -1.34 9.40 -4.19
CA CYS A 16 -0.72 10.68 -4.53
C CYS A 16 -1.49 11.30 -5.69
N GLU A 17 -1.93 12.54 -5.53
CA GLU A 17 -2.64 13.33 -6.56
C GLU A 17 -1.79 13.60 -7.80
N CYS A 18 -0.49 13.34 -7.69
CA CYS A 18 0.49 13.49 -8.75
C CYS A 18 0.55 12.32 -9.75
N GLY A 19 -0.10 11.18 -9.45
CA GLY A 19 -0.12 9.97 -10.27
C GLY A 19 1.21 9.20 -10.43
N GLN A 20 2.33 9.71 -9.93
CA GLN A 20 3.66 9.11 -10.12
C GLN A 20 4.20 8.46 -8.84
N LEU A 21 3.74 7.24 -8.57
CA LEU A 21 4.20 6.40 -7.46
C LEU A 21 5.13 5.30 -7.98
N ILE A 22 6.19 5.00 -7.21
CA ILE A 22 7.04 3.82 -7.36
C ILE A 22 6.84 2.95 -6.12
N ALA A 23 6.77 1.64 -6.30
CA ALA A 23 6.73 0.67 -5.22
C ALA A 23 8.05 -0.12 -5.13
N LYS A 24 8.53 -0.35 -3.91
CA LYS A 24 9.67 -1.22 -3.62
C LYS A 24 9.25 -2.26 -2.57
N VAL A 25 9.51 -3.53 -2.86
CA VAL A 25 9.33 -4.63 -1.91
C VAL A 25 10.44 -4.58 -0.86
N LEU A 26 10.07 -4.57 0.41
CA LEU A 26 10.94 -4.71 1.57
C LEU A 26 10.62 -6.02 2.27
N GLU A 27 11.49 -6.48 3.18
CA GLU A 27 11.24 -7.70 3.97
C GLU A 27 9.93 -7.66 4.76
N LYS A 28 9.51 -6.49 5.23
CA LYS A 28 8.34 -6.32 6.11
C LYS A 28 7.13 -5.66 5.44
N GLY A 29 7.22 -5.26 4.18
CA GLY A 29 6.16 -4.52 3.52
C GLY A 29 6.52 -3.92 2.16
N LEU A 30 5.65 -3.05 1.67
CA LEU A 30 5.86 -2.25 0.46
C LEU A 30 6.18 -0.81 0.82
N GLU A 31 7.31 -0.31 0.35
CA GLU A 31 7.59 1.13 0.33
C GLU A 31 6.97 1.74 -0.92
N LEU A 32 6.13 2.76 -0.73
CA LEU A 32 5.58 3.57 -1.81
C LEU A 32 6.19 4.96 -1.74
N LYS A 33 6.82 5.37 -2.83
CA LYS A 33 7.43 6.69 -2.97
C LYS A 33 6.85 7.44 -4.15
N CYS A 34 6.40 8.66 -3.90
CA CYS A 34 6.06 9.58 -4.96
C CYS A 34 7.32 10.23 -5.58
N LYS A 35 7.44 10.22 -6.91
CA LYS A 35 8.53 10.93 -7.60
C LYS A 35 8.39 12.46 -7.56
N ARG A 36 7.17 12.99 -7.58
CA ARG A 36 6.88 14.44 -7.63
C ARG A 36 6.87 15.09 -6.25
N CYS A 37 5.95 14.69 -5.37
CA CYS A 37 5.82 15.29 -4.03
C CYS A 37 6.76 14.69 -2.99
N LYS A 38 7.52 13.63 -3.32
CA LYS A 38 8.47 12.96 -2.44
C LYS A 38 7.88 12.32 -1.17
N ARG A 39 6.55 12.27 -1.03
CA ARG A 39 5.87 11.51 0.04
C ARG A 39 6.28 10.04 -0.02
N ILE A 40 6.60 9.48 1.14
CA ILE A 40 6.94 8.06 1.32
C ILE A 40 5.96 7.49 2.35
N VAL A 41 5.41 6.31 2.05
CA VAL A 41 4.63 5.51 3.01
C VAL A 41 5.10 4.07 2.94
N ILE A 42 5.05 3.36 4.07
CA ILE A 42 5.33 1.92 4.14
C ILE A 42 4.04 1.21 4.50
N ILE A 43 3.64 0.25 3.66
CA ILE A 43 2.49 -0.61 3.89
C ILE A 43 3.02 -1.96 4.39
N PRO A 44 2.82 -2.32 5.67
CA PRO A 44 3.26 -3.61 6.18
C PRO A 44 2.47 -4.74 5.51
N PHE A 45 3.11 -5.88 5.21
CA PHE A 45 2.44 -7.00 4.55
C PHE A 45 1.26 -7.55 5.35
N THR A 46 1.32 -7.48 6.68
CA THR A 46 0.22 -7.86 7.57
C THR A 46 -1.06 -7.05 7.35
N ALA A 47 -0.98 -5.88 6.72
CA ALA A 47 -2.12 -5.05 6.36
C ALA A 47 -2.63 -5.29 4.92
N ILE A 48 -1.96 -6.12 4.13
CA ILE A 48 -2.32 -6.41 2.73
C ILE A 48 -3.06 -7.75 2.68
N VAL A 49 -4.37 -7.70 2.47
CA VAL A 49 -5.20 -8.90 2.33
C VAL A 49 -4.74 -9.69 1.10
N GLY A 50 -4.50 -10.99 1.28
CA GLY A 50 -4.07 -11.88 0.21
C GLY A 50 -2.57 -11.85 -0.09
N TRP A 51 -1.78 -11.05 0.63
CA TRP A 51 -0.33 -11.15 0.56
C TRP A 51 0.14 -12.46 1.19
N SER A 52 0.56 -13.40 0.36
CA SER A 52 1.22 -14.62 0.82
C SER A 52 2.72 -14.42 0.67
N ASP A 53 3.47 -14.74 1.73
CA ASP A 53 4.91 -14.69 1.68
C ASP A 53 5.42 -15.67 0.61
N LEU A 54 5.97 -15.14 -0.48
CA LEU A 54 6.55 -15.92 -1.58
C LEU A 54 7.97 -16.37 -1.26
N SER A 55 8.44 -16.28 -0.01
CA SER A 55 9.75 -16.83 0.30
C SER A 55 9.74 -18.34 0.01
N PRO A 56 10.81 -18.86 -0.61
CA PRO A 56 10.91 -20.29 -0.86
C PRO A 56 10.81 -21.00 0.48
N LYS A 57 9.73 -21.78 0.68
CA LYS A 57 9.63 -22.63 1.87
C LYS A 57 10.85 -23.55 1.86
N PRO A 58 11.56 -23.69 3.01
CA PRO A 58 12.66 -24.63 3.09
C PRO A 58 12.12 -26.01 2.74
N ILE A 59 12.79 -26.69 1.80
CA ILE A 59 12.54 -28.09 1.49
C ILE A 59 12.99 -28.87 2.74
N SER A 60 12.03 -29.43 3.47
CA SER A 60 12.29 -30.45 4.50
C SER A 60 12.60 -31.78 3.84
#